data_AF-D8QKU9-F1
#
_entry.id   AF-D8QKU9-F1
#
_cell.length_a   1.000
_cell.length_b   1.000
_cell.length_c   1.000
_cell.angle_alpha   90.00
_cell.angle_beta   90.00
_cell.angle_gamma   90.00
#
_symmetry.space_group_name_H-M   'P 1'
#
loop_
_entity.id
_entity.type
_entity.pdbx_description
1 polymer ?
#
loop_
_entity_poly.entity_id
_entity_poly.type
_entity_poly.pdbx_seq_one_letter_code
_entity_poly.pdbx_strand_id
1 'polypeptide(L)'
;NKHWKYISSYHGPWLQLPVELLDSLVQLNTNPPPLPSNKPAPPPVDPGVFHSVASIRRLIDDASSLAVRASSGLSANELANFGLGSPPPTKSPTMSAMRVHRLRALAVQKLAQAYRMDEIASSVVVMQGGTVFDDIAERVLKNDPNDPDARYVHFFHEKIPSRQLAESTPTRVLDELIAAQPHRLEYFRTRGIVHCFRDEYPDAVRDFTHAIKESKALRKHQMAVVPKKKRNGQAPADGTAVPLPIAPLEPQALFLRGAAHLSHALHIVETTIW
;
A
#
# COMPACT_ATOMS: atom_id res chain seq x y z
N ASN A 1 -13.77 -6.52 -17.92
CA ASN A 1 -12.58 -6.82 -17.11
C ASN A 1 -12.88 -6.42 -15.66
N LYS A 2 -13.38 -7.35 -14.82
CA LYS A 2 -13.94 -7.03 -13.49
C LYS A 2 -12.86 -6.80 -12.41
N HIS A 3 -11.63 -7.25 -12.65
CA HIS A 3 -10.59 -7.36 -11.62
C HIS A 3 -10.16 -6.04 -11.00
N TRP A 4 -10.12 -4.97 -11.80
CA TRP A 4 -9.82 -3.61 -11.35
C TRP A 4 -10.37 -2.62 -12.38
N LYS A 5 -11.66 -2.27 -12.29
CA LYS A 5 -12.34 -1.38 -13.27
C LYS A 5 -11.62 -0.04 -13.52
N TYR A 6 -10.70 0.36 -12.65
CA TYR A 6 -9.97 1.62 -12.69
C TYR A 6 -8.44 1.48 -12.57
N ILE A 7 -7.86 0.30 -12.82
CA ILE A 7 -6.39 0.14 -12.73
C ILE A 7 -5.65 1.09 -13.66
N SER A 8 -6.25 1.44 -14.81
CA SER A 8 -5.68 2.41 -15.74
C SER A 8 -5.47 3.80 -15.12
N SER A 9 -6.30 4.18 -14.14
CA SER A 9 -6.17 5.44 -13.41
C SER A 9 -4.96 5.48 -12.47
N TYR A 10 -4.36 4.34 -12.18
CA TYR A 10 -3.15 4.22 -11.36
C TYR A 10 -1.87 4.20 -12.20
N HIS A 11 -1.96 4.14 -13.52
CA HIS A 11 -0.80 4.31 -14.38
C HIS A 11 -0.38 5.78 -14.46
N GLY A 12 0.92 6.03 -14.51
CA GLY A 12 1.46 7.38 -14.71
C GLY A 12 2.97 7.45 -14.48
N PRO A 13 3.57 8.64 -14.69
CA PRO A 13 5.02 8.83 -14.56
C PRO A 13 5.58 8.41 -13.19
N TRP A 14 4.79 8.57 -12.12
CA TRP A 14 5.19 8.25 -10.74
C TRP A 14 5.72 6.81 -10.55
N LEU A 15 5.32 5.88 -11.42
CA LEU A 15 5.80 4.49 -11.40
C LEU A 15 7.30 4.36 -11.72
N GLN A 16 7.82 5.26 -12.57
CA GLN A 16 9.17 5.22 -13.13
C GLN A 16 10.06 6.37 -12.65
N LEU A 17 9.50 7.39 -11.99
CA LEU A 17 10.30 8.48 -11.43
C LEU A 17 11.21 7.97 -10.30
N PRO A 18 12.45 8.47 -10.19
CA PRO A 18 13.28 8.23 -9.01
C PRO A 18 12.55 8.62 -7.72
N VAL A 19 12.74 7.85 -6.65
CA VAL A 19 12.05 8.09 -5.36
C VAL A 19 12.39 9.47 -4.80
N GLU A 20 13.63 9.91 -4.97
CA GLU A 20 14.11 11.22 -4.51
C GLU A 20 13.40 12.37 -5.25
N LEU A 21 13.05 12.15 -6.52
CA LEU A 21 12.28 13.11 -7.29
C LEU A 21 10.81 13.13 -6.83
N LEU A 22 10.23 11.98 -6.47
CA LEU A 22 8.90 11.92 -5.86
C LEU A 22 8.86 12.67 -4.53
N ASP A 23 9.87 12.51 -3.67
CA ASP A 23 9.97 13.26 -2.40
C ASP A 23 10.04 14.77 -2.64
N SER A 24 10.84 15.19 -3.62
CA SER A 24 10.95 16.60 -4.01
C SER A 24 9.61 17.16 -4.51
N LEU A 25 8.86 16.37 -5.29
CA LEU A 25 7.53 16.75 -5.77
C LEU A 25 6.51 16.83 -4.63
N VAL A 26 6.58 15.94 -3.64
CA VAL A 26 5.74 15.98 -2.44
C VAL A 26 6.02 17.27 -1.62
N GLN A 27 7.29 17.66 -1.49
CA GLN A 27 7.66 18.91 -0.85
C GLN A 27 7.11 20.14 -1.60
N LEU A 28 7.27 20.16 -2.93
CA LEU A 28 6.73 21.22 -3.80
C LEU A 28 5.19 21.29 -3.73
N ASN A 29 4.52 20.15 -3.64
CA ASN A 29 3.07 20.09 -3.51
C ASN A 29 2.57 20.67 -2.19
N THR A 30 3.36 20.52 -1.12
CA THR A 30 3.01 21.00 0.22
C THR A 30 3.34 22.49 0.40
N ASN A 31 4.46 22.94 -0.15
CA ASN A 31 4.95 24.32 -0.06
C ASN A 31 5.43 24.81 -1.43
N PRO A 32 4.52 25.21 -2.34
CA PRO A 32 4.89 25.64 -3.67
C PRO A 32 5.66 26.97 -3.62
N PRO A 33 6.81 27.09 -4.30
CA PRO A 33 7.51 28.36 -4.41
C PRO A 33 6.69 29.37 -5.23
N PRO A 34 6.92 30.68 -5.05
CA PRO A 34 6.30 31.70 -5.90
C PRO A 34 6.69 31.45 -7.36
N LEU A 35 5.69 31.35 -8.24
CA LEU A 35 5.93 31.10 -9.66
C LEU A 35 6.51 32.34 -10.32
N PRO A 36 7.55 32.20 -11.17
CA PRO A 36 8.14 33.33 -11.90
C PRO A 36 7.23 33.87 -13.02
N SER A 37 6.06 33.27 -13.25
CA SER A 37 5.12 33.66 -14.29
C SER A 37 3.73 33.93 -13.72
N ASN A 38 2.98 34.86 -14.32
CA ASN A 38 1.55 35.11 -14.02
C ASN A 38 0.62 33.92 -14.36
N LYS A 39 1.16 32.73 -14.66
CA LYS A 39 0.35 31.53 -14.88
C LYS A 39 -0.05 30.95 -13.52
N PRO A 40 -1.32 30.56 -13.34
CA PRO A 40 -1.76 29.90 -12.12
C PRO A 40 -1.02 28.58 -11.93
N ALA A 41 -0.61 28.30 -10.68
CA ALA A 41 -0.08 26.99 -10.32
C ALA A 41 -1.14 25.90 -10.56
N PRO A 42 -0.74 24.67 -10.94
CA PRO A 42 -1.67 23.55 -10.90
C PRO A 42 -2.21 23.38 -9.47
N PRO A 43 -3.49 22.97 -9.32
CA PRO A 43 -4.03 22.71 -7.99
C PRO A 43 -3.21 21.61 -7.30
N PRO A 44 -2.89 21.75 -6.01
CA PRO A 44 -2.12 20.75 -5.29
C PRO A 44 -2.90 19.44 -5.21
N VAL A 45 -2.18 18.32 -5.31
CA VAL A 45 -2.69 17.00 -4.98
C VAL A 45 -2.92 16.94 -3.47
N ASP A 46 -3.92 16.15 -3.03
CA ASP A 46 -4.08 15.87 -1.60
C ASP A 46 -2.75 15.36 -1.00
N PRO A 47 -2.19 16.03 0.03
CA PRO A 47 -0.90 15.65 0.58
C PRO A 47 -0.87 14.20 1.08
N GLY A 48 -1.95 13.70 1.69
CA GLY A 48 -2.02 12.33 2.18
C GLY A 48 -1.95 11.30 1.05
N VAL A 49 -2.63 11.57 -0.06
CA VAL A 49 -2.53 10.76 -1.28
C VAL A 49 -1.12 10.79 -1.85
N PHE A 50 -0.52 11.97 -2.03
CA PHE A 50 0.79 12.07 -2.66
C PHE A 50 1.91 11.44 -1.80
N HIS A 51 1.86 11.66 -0.47
CA HIS A 51 2.77 10.97 0.45
C HIS A 51 2.59 9.45 0.42
N SER A 52 1.36 8.94 0.25
CA SER A 52 1.12 7.50 0.10
C SER A 52 1.75 6.97 -1.17
N VAL A 53 1.62 7.66 -2.30
CA VAL A 53 2.25 7.28 -3.59
C VAL A 53 3.77 7.19 -3.46
N ALA A 54 4.41 8.22 -2.90
CA ALA A 54 5.87 8.23 -2.69
C ALA A 54 6.31 7.12 -1.72
N SER A 55 5.54 6.90 -0.65
CA SER A 55 5.83 5.86 0.34
C SER A 55 5.67 4.46 -0.24
N ILE A 56 4.64 4.19 -1.04
CA ILE A 56 4.43 2.91 -1.72
C ILE A 56 5.62 2.61 -2.64
N ARG A 57 6.05 3.59 -3.46
CA ARG A 57 7.22 3.42 -4.34
C ARG A 57 8.47 3.05 -3.55
N ARG A 58 8.80 3.81 -2.50
CA ARG A 58 9.94 3.54 -1.61
C ARG A 58 9.86 2.17 -0.93
N LEU A 59 8.71 1.83 -0.36
CA LEU A 59 8.50 0.56 0.34
C LEU A 59 8.70 -0.64 -0.59
N ILE A 60 8.20 -0.55 -1.82
CA ILE A 60 8.32 -1.65 -2.79
C ILE A 60 9.74 -1.73 -3.37
N ASP A 61 10.43 -0.60 -3.57
CA ASP A 61 11.86 -0.61 -3.96
C ASP A 61 12.75 -1.22 -2.87
N ASP A 62 12.52 -0.84 -1.61
CA ASP A 62 13.15 -1.46 -0.44
C ASP A 62 12.88 -2.98 -0.40
N ALA A 63 11.62 -3.37 -0.58
CA ALA A 63 11.22 -4.77 -0.60
C ALA A 63 11.90 -5.54 -1.74
N SER A 64 12.01 -4.95 -2.93
CA SER A 64 12.70 -5.53 -4.08
C SER A 64 14.18 -5.75 -3.79
N SER A 65 14.88 -4.76 -3.25
CA SER A 65 16.29 -4.88 -2.85
C SER A 65 16.50 -6.00 -1.82
N LEU A 66 15.62 -6.09 -0.82
CA LEU A 66 15.66 -7.16 0.18
C LEU A 66 15.38 -8.55 -0.43
N ALA A 67 14.39 -8.63 -1.33
CA ALA A 67 14.01 -9.85 -2.02
C ALA A 67 15.13 -10.38 -2.93
N VAL A 68 15.75 -9.50 -3.74
CA VAL A 68 16.90 -9.85 -4.58
C VAL A 68 18.05 -10.38 -3.72
N ARG A 69 18.40 -9.71 -2.63
CA ARG A 69 19.45 -10.17 -1.71
C ARG A 69 19.11 -11.52 -1.06
N ALA A 70 17.85 -11.75 -0.72
CA ALA A 70 17.40 -13.03 -0.17
C ALA A 70 17.44 -14.16 -1.22
N SER A 71 17.24 -13.85 -2.50
CA SER A 71 17.30 -14.81 -3.60
C SER A 71 18.72 -15.10 -4.06
N SER A 72 19.59 -14.09 -4.13
CA SER A 72 21.00 -14.24 -4.52
C SER A 72 21.87 -14.83 -3.41
N GLY A 73 21.45 -14.75 -2.15
CA GLY A 73 22.26 -15.19 -1.00
C GLY A 73 23.49 -14.31 -0.74
N LEU A 74 23.59 -13.15 -1.41
CA LEU A 74 24.68 -12.18 -1.32
C LEU A 74 24.35 -11.05 -0.33
N SER A 75 25.40 -10.47 0.26
CA SER A 75 25.30 -9.22 1.01
C SER A 75 25.12 -8.01 0.07
N ALA A 76 24.74 -6.86 0.65
CA ALA A 76 24.52 -5.64 -0.13
C ALA A 76 25.79 -5.16 -0.85
N ASN A 77 26.95 -5.22 -0.17
CA ASN A 77 28.23 -4.81 -0.75
C ASN A 77 28.67 -5.74 -1.89
N GLU A 78 28.41 -7.05 -1.77
CA GLU A 78 28.73 -7.99 -2.84
C GLU A 78 27.89 -7.73 -4.08
N LEU A 79 26.57 -7.53 -3.90
CA LEU A 79 25.68 -7.22 -5.01
C LEU A 79 26.08 -5.92 -5.73
N ALA A 80 26.51 -4.90 -4.99
CA ALA A 80 27.03 -3.65 -5.55
C ALA A 80 28.33 -3.86 -6.34
N ASN A 81 29.27 -4.65 -5.82
CA ASN A 81 30.54 -4.94 -6.48
C ASN A 81 30.37 -5.77 -7.76
N PHE A 82 29.41 -6.70 -7.78
CA PHE A 82 29.04 -7.44 -8.99
C PHE A 82 28.52 -6.52 -10.10
N GLY A 83 27.74 -5.49 -9.75
CA GLY A 83 27.25 -4.48 -10.70
C GLY A 83 28.35 -3.60 -11.31
N LEU A 84 29.51 -3.53 -10.66
CA LEU A 84 30.69 -2.77 -11.12
C LEU A 84 31.71 -3.63 -11.90
N GLY A 85 31.33 -4.85 -12.29
CA GLY A 85 32.19 -5.74 -13.08
C GLY A 85 33.40 -6.32 -12.32
N SER A 86 33.38 -6.24 -10.98
CA SER A 86 34.42 -6.87 -10.17
C SER A 86 34.20 -8.39 -10.11
N PRO A 87 35.26 -9.21 -10.26
CA PRO A 87 35.12 -10.66 -10.21
C PRO A 87 34.57 -11.11 -8.85
N PRO A 88 33.74 -12.17 -8.81
CA PRO A 88 33.23 -12.73 -7.56
C PRO A 88 34.39 -13.03 -6.60
N PRO A 89 34.30 -12.68 -5.31
CA PRO A 89 35.23 -13.24 -4.33
C PRO A 89 35.11 -14.77 -4.37
N THR A 90 36.25 -15.46 -4.53
CA THR A 90 36.30 -16.91 -4.75
C THR A 90 35.77 -17.74 -3.57
N LYS A 91 35.61 -17.12 -2.39
CA LYS A 91 35.03 -17.70 -1.17
C LYS A 91 34.37 -16.61 -0.32
N SER A 92 33.18 -16.17 -0.67
CA SER A 92 32.33 -15.50 0.31
C SER A 92 31.33 -16.50 0.90
N PRO A 93 31.12 -16.48 2.23
CA PRO A 93 30.15 -17.37 2.85
C PRO A 93 28.74 -16.96 2.41
N THR A 94 28.09 -17.82 1.62
CA THR A 94 26.67 -17.71 1.28
C THR A 94 25.85 -17.42 2.55
N MET A 95 24.91 -16.47 2.49
CA MET A 95 24.14 -16.08 3.67
C MET A 95 23.42 -17.26 4.33
N SER A 96 23.41 -17.31 5.66
CA SER A 96 22.72 -18.37 6.41
C SER A 96 21.22 -18.38 6.11
N ALA A 97 20.60 -19.56 6.19
CA ALA A 97 19.16 -19.72 5.98
C ALA A 97 18.32 -18.79 6.88
N MET A 98 18.75 -18.59 8.13
CA MET A 98 18.13 -17.65 9.08
C MET A 98 18.22 -16.20 8.58
N ARG A 99 19.37 -15.79 8.05
CA ARG A 99 19.55 -14.43 7.51
C ARG A 99 18.73 -14.21 6.24
N VAL A 100 18.67 -15.22 5.37
CA VAL A 100 17.83 -15.21 4.17
C VAL A 100 16.35 -15.10 4.55
N HIS A 101 15.89 -15.90 5.51
CA HIS A 101 14.51 -15.82 6.01
C HIS A 101 14.18 -14.44 6.59
N ARG A 102 15.07 -13.87 7.42
CA ARG A 102 14.89 -12.50 7.95
C ARG A 102 14.76 -11.44 6.85
N LEU A 103 15.54 -11.55 5.78
CA LEU A 103 15.41 -10.61 4.64
C LEU A 103 14.06 -10.74 3.93
N ARG A 104 13.56 -11.97 3.77
CA ARG A 104 12.21 -12.20 3.21
C ARG A 104 11.12 -11.62 4.11
N ALA A 105 11.21 -11.85 5.41
CA ALA A 105 10.26 -11.29 6.38
C ALA A 105 10.24 -9.75 6.36
N LEU A 106 11.42 -9.11 6.27
CA LEU A 106 11.51 -7.65 6.13
C LEU A 106 10.91 -7.16 4.80
N ALA A 107 11.15 -7.87 3.69
CA ALA A 107 10.54 -7.52 2.40
C ALA A 107 9.01 -7.65 2.45
N VAL A 108 8.50 -8.72 3.07
CA VAL A 108 7.07 -8.93 3.30
C VAL A 108 6.46 -7.84 4.16
N GLN A 109 7.12 -7.42 5.25
CA GLN A 109 6.66 -6.31 6.09
C GLN A 109 6.52 -5.01 5.29
N LYS A 110 7.47 -4.72 4.39
CA LYS A 110 7.45 -3.55 3.50
C LYS A 110 6.30 -3.62 2.51
N LEU A 111 6.08 -4.78 1.88
CA LEU A 111 4.94 -5.02 0.99
C LEU A 111 3.61 -4.88 1.73
N ALA A 112 3.46 -5.49 2.91
CA ALA A 112 2.25 -5.40 3.71
C ALA A 112 1.94 -3.95 4.10
N GLN A 113 2.97 -3.16 4.42
CA GLN A 113 2.82 -1.72 4.66
C GLN A 113 2.35 -0.97 3.40
N ALA A 114 2.90 -1.28 2.22
CA ALA A 114 2.48 -0.67 0.96
C ALA A 114 1.01 -0.99 0.66
N TYR A 115 0.61 -2.27 0.71
CA TYR A 115 -0.78 -2.70 0.49
C TYR A 115 -1.77 -2.05 1.45
N ARG A 116 -1.38 -1.81 2.71
CA ARG A 116 -2.20 -1.06 3.66
C ARG A 116 -2.37 0.42 3.28
N MET A 117 -1.41 1.03 2.60
CA MET A 117 -1.57 2.41 2.10
C MET A 117 -2.56 2.48 0.94
N ASP A 118 -2.42 1.60 -0.05
CA ASP A 118 -3.34 1.48 -1.18
C ASP A 118 -3.14 0.14 -1.89
N GLU A 119 -4.17 -0.72 -1.97
CA GLU A 119 -4.01 -2.04 -2.58
C GLU A 119 -3.78 -1.97 -4.09
N ILE A 120 -4.41 -1.01 -4.77
CA ILE A 120 -4.36 -0.92 -6.24
C ILE A 120 -3.03 -0.32 -6.66
N ALA A 121 -2.63 0.80 -6.06
CA ALA A 121 -1.34 1.42 -6.36
C ALA A 121 -0.18 0.46 -6.07
N SER A 122 -0.25 -0.26 -4.95
CA SER A 122 0.77 -1.26 -4.60
C SER A 122 0.78 -2.42 -5.58
N SER A 123 -0.38 -2.95 -5.98
CA SER A 123 -0.47 -4.01 -6.97
C SER A 123 0.16 -3.60 -8.31
N VAL A 124 -0.12 -2.39 -8.80
CA VAL A 124 0.46 -1.88 -10.06
C VAL A 124 1.98 -1.81 -9.99
N VAL A 125 2.54 -1.36 -8.86
CA VAL A 125 4.00 -1.29 -8.68
C VAL A 125 4.62 -2.68 -8.54
N VAL A 126 4.01 -3.58 -7.76
CA VAL A 126 4.44 -4.98 -7.61
C VAL A 126 4.45 -5.70 -8.95
N MET A 127 3.43 -5.49 -9.79
CA MET A 127 3.36 -6.07 -11.14
C MET A 127 4.50 -5.62 -12.06
N GLN A 128 5.08 -4.44 -11.85
CA GLN A 128 6.27 -3.97 -12.57
C GLN A 128 7.57 -4.61 -12.06
N GLY A 129 7.59 -5.11 -10.83
CA GLY A 129 8.74 -5.75 -10.21
C GLY A 129 9.10 -7.13 -10.79
N GLY A 130 8.28 -7.65 -11.71
CA GLY A 130 8.46 -8.98 -12.30
C GLY A 130 8.30 -10.09 -11.25
N THR A 131 9.06 -11.18 -11.40
CA THR A 131 8.93 -12.39 -10.58
C THR A 131 9.59 -12.29 -9.20
N VAL A 132 10.19 -11.14 -8.86
CA VAL A 132 10.96 -10.96 -7.61
C VAL A 132 10.14 -11.20 -6.34
N PHE A 133 8.81 -11.04 -6.45
CA PHE A 133 7.87 -11.14 -5.35
C PHE A 133 6.98 -12.40 -5.38
N ASP A 134 7.09 -13.25 -6.41
CA ASP A 134 6.12 -14.32 -6.70
C ASP A 134 5.93 -15.29 -5.52
N ASP A 135 7.02 -15.70 -4.84
CA ASP A 135 6.97 -16.72 -3.80
C ASP A 135 7.46 -16.21 -2.42
N ILE A 136 7.70 -14.90 -2.29
CA ILE A 136 8.36 -14.36 -1.10
C ILE A 136 7.51 -14.54 0.17
N ALA A 137 6.20 -14.31 0.06
CA ALA A 137 5.26 -14.48 1.15
C ALA A 137 5.09 -15.97 1.50
N GLU A 138 4.97 -16.84 0.50
CA GLU A 138 4.89 -18.30 0.70
C GLU A 138 6.11 -18.83 1.44
N ARG A 139 7.32 -18.35 1.11
CA ARG A 139 8.56 -18.74 1.81
C ARG A 139 8.60 -18.26 3.27
N VAL A 140 7.99 -17.13 3.59
CA VAL A 140 7.85 -16.68 4.99
C VAL A 140 6.84 -17.57 5.71
N LEU A 141 5.67 -17.83 5.11
CA LEU A 141 4.62 -18.68 5.66
C LEU A 141 5.06 -20.13 5.92
N LYS A 142 6.00 -20.66 5.13
CA LYS A 142 6.61 -21.98 5.39
C LYS A 142 7.35 -22.06 6.73
N ASN A 143 7.87 -20.93 7.23
CA ASN A 143 8.58 -20.88 8.51
C ASN A 143 7.66 -20.40 9.65
N ASP A 144 6.81 -19.42 9.36
CA ASP A 144 5.80 -18.90 10.28
C ASP A 144 4.43 -18.80 9.58
N PRO A 145 3.59 -19.84 9.68
CA PRO A 145 2.27 -19.87 9.04
C PRO A 145 1.30 -18.80 9.55
N ASN A 146 1.56 -18.20 10.73
CA ASN A 146 0.69 -17.24 11.36
C ASN A 146 1.17 -15.79 11.20
N ASP A 147 2.25 -15.55 10.46
CA ASP A 147 2.76 -14.21 10.20
C ASP A 147 1.68 -13.35 9.49
N PRO A 148 1.15 -12.29 10.14
CA PRO A 148 0.02 -11.54 9.61
C PRO A 148 0.37 -10.75 8.34
N ASP A 149 1.61 -10.26 8.23
CA ASP A 149 2.05 -9.50 7.06
C ASP A 149 2.23 -10.44 5.87
N ALA A 150 2.80 -11.63 6.08
CA ALA A 150 2.96 -12.65 5.04
C ALA A 150 1.62 -13.16 4.55
N ARG A 151 0.67 -13.42 5.45
CA ARG A 151 -0.70 -13.82 5.08
C ARG A 151 -1.40 -12.74 4.26
N TYR A 152 -1.24 -11.48 4.65
CA TYR A 152 -1.84 -10.34 3.95
C TYR A 152 -1.20 -10.11 2.57
N VAL A 153 0.13 -10.19 2.45
CA VAL A 153 0.81 -10.08 1.15
C VAL A 153 0.48 -11.27 0.24
N HIS A 154 0.48 -12.48 0.79
CA HIS A 154 0.13 -13.70 0.04
C HIS A 154 -1.28 -13.60 -0.55
N PHE A 155 -2.24 -13.03 0.19
CA PHE A 155 -3.59 -12.78 -0.31
C PHE A 155 -3.61 -11.96 -1.62
N PHE A 156 -2.71 -11.00 -1.81
CA PHE A 156 -2.62 -10.21 -3.05
C PHE A 156 -1.81 -10.89 -4.17
N HIS A 157 -0.87 -11.75 -3.81
CA HIS A 157 0.01 -12.43 -4.77
C HIS A 157 -0.59 -13.75 -5.28
N GLU A 158 -1.65 -14.24 -4.62
CA GLU A 158 -2.37 -15.42 -5.08
C GLU A 158 -2.91 -15.21 -6.49
N LYS A 159 -2.59 -16.16 -7.38
CA LYS A 159 -2.98 -16.08 -8.79
C LYS A 159 -4.46 -16.40 -8.93
N ILE A 160 -5.29 -15.36 -8.96
CA ILE A 160 -6.73 -15.54 -9.16
C ILE A 160 -7.07 -15.40 -10.65
N PRO A 161 -7.69 -16.42 -11.29
CA PRO A 161 -8.16 -16.30 -12.66
C PRO A 161 -9.16 -15.14 -12.79
N SER A 162 -8.88 -14.19 -13.68
CA SER A 162 -9.68 -12.96 -13.80
C SER A 162 -11.15 -13.19 -14.15
N ARG A 163 -11.50 -14.34 -14.74
CA ARG A 163 -12.87 -14.75 -15.09
C ARG A 163 -13.64 -15.37 -13.91
N GLN A 164 -12.96 -15.85 -12.87
CA GLN A 164 -13.55 -16.55 -11.71
C GLN A 164 -13.27 -15.81 -10.39
N LEU A 165 -12.87 -14.55 -10.45
CA LEU A 165 -12.44 -13.75 -9.29
C LEU A 165 -13.45 -13.75 -8.13
N ALA A 166 -14.74 -13.60 -8.44
CA ALA A 166 -15.82 -13.66 -7.46
C ALA A 166 -15.80 -15.00 -6.69
N GLU A 167 -15.68 -16.11 -7.41
CA GLU A 167 -15.74 -17.45 -6.83
C GLU A 167 -14.42 -17.88 -6.17
N SER A 168 -13.29 -17.35 -6.66
CA SER A 168 -11.95 -17.81 -6.30
C SER A 168 -11.26 -17.00 -5.20
N THR A 169 -11.87 -15.89 -4.73
CA THR A 169 -11.27 -15.03 -3.70
C THR A 169 -12.03 -15.15 -2.38
N PRO A 170 -11.71 -16.13 -1.51
CA PRO A 170 -12.34 -16.26 -0.21
C PRO A 170 -11.90 -15.12 0.73
N THR A 171 -12.83 -14.64 1.57
CA THR A 171 -12.54 -13.63 2.59
C THR A 171 -11.86 -14.21 3.83
N ARG A 172 -11.77 -15.54 3.95
CA ARG A 172 -11.34 -16.24 5.17
C ARG A 172 -10.03 -15.73 5.75
N VAL A 173 -9.02 -15.48 4.90
CA VAL A 173 -7.73 -14.96 5.37
C VAL A 173 -7.91 -13.57 5.99
N LEU A 174 -8.71 -12.70 5.37
CA LEU A 174 -9.03 -11.37 5.88
C LEU A 174 -9.89 -11.43 7.15
N ASP A 175 -10.83 -12.37 7.24
CA ASP A 175 -11.65 -12.58 8.44
C ASP A 175 -10.77 -12.94 9.65
N GLU A 176 -9.82 -13.85 9.46
CA GLU A 176 -8.86 -14.26 10.50
C GLU A 176 -7.91 -13.10 10.88
N LEU A 177 -7.44 -12.31 9.90
CA LEU A 177 -6.61 -11.12 10.15
C LEU A 177 -7.37 -10.02 10.91
N ILE A 178 -8.64 -9.78 10.56
CA ILE A 178 -9.52 -8.83 11.24
C ILE A 178 -9.79 -9.29 12.68
N ALA A 179 -10.04 -10.58 12.90
CA ALA A 179 -10.25 -11.13 14.23
C ALA A 179 -8.99 -10.96 15.11
N ALA A 180 -7.80 -11.17 14.54
CA ALA A 180 -6.54 -10.99 15.26
C ALA A 180 -6.17 -9.52 15.50
N GLN A 181 -6.48 -8.63 14.55
CA GLN A 181 -6.10 -7.21 14.61
C GLN A 181 -7.28 -6.30 14.21
N PRO A 182 -8.32 -6.18 15.06
CA PRO A 182 -9.55 -5.45 14.71
C PRO A 182 -9.35 -3.93 14.54
N HIS A 183 -8.23 -3.40 15.00
CA HIS A 183 -7.85 -1.99 14.85
C HIS A 183 -7.16 -1.69 13.50
N ARG A 184 -6.82 -2.72 12.71
CA ARG A 184 -6.27 -2.58 11.36
C ARG A 184 -7.42 -2.39 10.37
N LEU A 185 -7.85 -1.13 10.26
CA LEU A 185 -9.00 -0.75 9.44
C LEU A 185 -8.78 -1.01 7.93
N GLU A 186 -7.52 -1.11 7.49
CA GLU A 186 -7.15 -1.45 6.13
C GLU A 186 -7.64 -2.84 5.72
N TYR A 187 -7.69 -3.80 6.65
CA TYR A 187 -8.22 -5.14 6.37
C TYR A 187 -9.72 -5.14 6.05
N PHE A 188 -10.49 -4.27 6.70
CA PHE A 188 -11.91 -4.08 6.36
C PHE A 188 -12.06 -3.47 4.96
N ARG A 189 -11.21 -2.51 4.60
CA ARG A 189 -11.21 -1.95 3.24
C ARG A 189 -10.92 -3.05 2.21
N THR A 190 -9.89 -3.88 2.42
CA THR A 190 -9.57 -4.98 1.50
C THR A 190 -10.71 -5.98 1.42
N ARG A 191 -11.31 -6.39 2.55
CA ARG A 191 -12.43 -7.34 2.56
C ARG A 191 -13.67 -6.77 1.87
N GLY A 192 -13.96 -5.49 2.05
CA GLY A 192 -15.03 -4.80 1.34
C GLY A 192 -14.83 -4.77 -0.18
N ILE A 193 -13.58 -4.64 -0.65
CA ILE A 193 -13.27 -4.74 -2.10
C ILE A 193 -13.56 -6.17 -2.61
N VAL A 194 -13.19 -7.20 -1.85
CA VAL A 194 -13.48 -8.59 -2.21
C VAL A 194 -14.99 -8.85 -2.27
N HIS A 195 -15.75 -8.35 -1.29
CA HIS A 195 -17.21 -8.41 -1.31
C HIS A 195 -17.79 -7.73 -2.56
N CYS A 196 -17.26 -6.56 -2.96
CA CYS A 196 -17.66 -5.93 -4.23
C CYS A 196 -17.36 -6.82 -5.45
N PHE A 197 -16.24 -7.54 -5.49
CA PHE A 197 -15.94 -8.48 -6.58
C PHE A 197 -16.90 -9.67 -6.62
N ARG A 198 -17.50 -10.00 -5.48
CA ARG A 198 -18.45 -11.09 -5.28
C ARG A 198 -19.90 -10.68 -5.44
N ASP A 199 -20.15 -9.42 -5.83
CA ASP A 199 -21.49 -8.83 -5.87
C ASP A 199 -22.19 -8.83 -4.48
N GLU A 200 -21.43 -9.00 -3.39
CA GLU A 200 -21.87 -8.99 -1.98
C GLU A 200 -21.91 -7.55 -1.44
N TYR A 201 -22.62 -6.68 -2.15
CA TYR A 201 -22.61 -5.24 -1.89
C TYR A 201 -23.03 -4.83 -0.47
N PRO A 202 -24.03 -5.46 0.18
CA PRO A 202 -24.38 -5.14 1.57
C PRO A 202 -23.22 -5.35 2.55
N ASP A 203 -22.47 -6.45 2.39
CA ASP A 203 -21.31 -6.75 3.24
C ASP A 203 -20.16 -5.77 2.98
N ALA A 204 -19.92 -5.42 1.70
CA ALA A 204 -18.95 -4.40 1.32
C ALA A 204 -19.27 -3.03 1.97
N VAL A 205 -20.53 -2.59 1.89
CA VAL A 205 -20.98 -1.31 2.48
C VAL A 205 -20.80 -1.31 3.99
N ARG A 206 -21.04 -2.44 4.66
CA ARG A 206 -20.82 -2.59 6.11
C ARG A 206 -19.35 -2.42 6.47
N ASP A 207 -18.44 -3.06 5.73
CA ASP A 207 -17.00 -2.96 5.95
C ASP A 207 -16.49 -1.53 5.74
N PHE A 208 -16.84 -0.90 4.62
CA PHE A 208 -16.43 0.48 4.37
C PHE A 208 -17.00 1.45 5.40
N THR A 209 -18.25 1.24 5.84
CA THR A 209 -18.86 2.07 6.89
C THR A 209 -18.16 1.92 8.22
N HIS A 210 -17.75 0.70 8.59
CA HIS A 210 -16.95 0.45 9.78
C HIS A 210 -15.60 1.19 9.70
N ALA A 211 -14.85 1.01 8.60
CA ALA A 211 -13.57 1.69 8.39
C ALA A 211 -13.69 3.23 8.46
N ILE A 212 -14.72 3.82 7.85
CA ILE A 212 -14.98 5.27 7.92
C ILE A 212 -15.25 5.72 9.36
N LYS A 213 -16.11 5.01 10.08
CA LYS A 213 -16.52 5.38 11.45
C LYS A 213 -15.33 5.35 12.40
N GLU A 214 -14.56 4.26 12.38
CA GLU A 214 -13.41 4.08 13.27
C GLU A 214 -12.25 5.02 12.89
N SER A 215 -12.00 5.25 11.59
CA SER A 215 -10.99 6.23 11.15
C SER A 215 -11.33 7.65 11.62
N LYS A 216 -12.62 8.04 11.54
CA LYS A 216 -13.12 9.32 12.09
C LYS A 216 -12.85 9.43 13.60
N ALA A 217 -13.10 8.35 14.35
CA ALA A 217 -12.88 8.32 15.79
C ALA A 217 -11.39 8.44 16.13
N LEU A 218 -10.52 7.69 15.45
CA LEU A 218 -9.06 7.76 15.61
C LEU A 218 -8.52 9.16 15.32
N ARG A 219 -8.94 9.78 14.21
CA ARG A 219 -8.53 11.14 13.85
C ARG A 219 -9.00 12.17 14.89
N LYS A 220 -10.23 12.05 15.38
CA LYS A 220 -10.74 12.94 16.46
C LYS A 220 -9.91 12.78 17.74
N HIS A 221 -9.55 11.56 18.10
CA HIS A 221 -8.67 11.29 19.25
C HIS A 221 -7.27 11.89 19.05
N GLN A 222 -6.65 11.71 17.89
CA GLN A 222 -5.34 12.28 17.57
C GLN A 222 -5.34 13.81 17.66
N MET A 223 -6.37 14.47 17.12
CA MET A 223 -6.51 15.94 17.21
C MET A 223 -6.72 16.45 18.64
N ALA A 224 -7.29 15.64 19.53
CA ALA A 224 -7.47 15.99 20.94
C ALA A 224 -6.17 15.89 21.75
N VAL A 225 -5.22 15.05 21.31
CA VAL A 225 -3.94 14.81 22.00
C VAL A 225 -2.86 15.85 21.62
N VAL A 226 -3.02 16.59 20.52
CA VAL A 226 -2.08 17.67 20.15
C VAL A 226 -2.18 18.83 21.15
N PRO A 227 -1.13 19.14 21.92
CA PRO A 227 -1.19 20.24 22.89
C PRO A 227 -1.37 21.57 22.16
N LYS A 228 -2.41 22.31 22.53
CA LYS A 228 -2.63 23.69 22.05
C LYS A 228 -1.46 24.57 22.51
N LYS A 229 -0.44 24.76 21.67
CA LYS A 229 0.60 25.78 21.92
C LYS A 229 -0.09 27.13 22.10
N LYS A 230 0.04 27.75 23.29
CA LYS A 230 -0.38 29.13 23.55
C LYS A 230 0.35 30.04 22.56
N ARG A 231 -0.42 30.80 21.77
CA ARG A 231 0.08 31.86 20.87
C ARG A 231 0.65 33.01 21.72
N ASN A 232 1.94 32.95 22.03
CA ASN A 232 2.74 34.13 22.38
C ASN A 232 3.75 34.38 21.27
N GLY A 233 3.35 35.17 20.27
CA GLY A 233 4.17 36.12 19.50
C GLY A 233 5.58 35.80 18.98
N GLN A 234 6.07 34.55 19.01
CA GLN A 234 7.38 34.18 18.46
C GLN A 234 7.19 33.07 17.44
N ALA A 235 7.62 33.34 16.20
CA ALA A 235 7.69 32.33 15.16
C ALA A 235 8.58 31.17 15.63
N PRO A 236 8.18 29.90 15.45
CA PRO A 236 9.05 28.79 15.79
C PRO A 236 10.29 28.82 14.88
N ALA A 237 11.48 28.85 15.47
CA ALA A 237 12.67 28.31 14.84
C ALA A 237 12.51 26.79 14.78
N ASP A 238 12.85 26.21 13.64
CA ASP A 238 12.68 24.82 13.23
C ASP A 238 11.28 24.39 12.77
N GLY A 239 11.30 23.81 11.56
CA GLY A 239 10.17 23.32 10.80
C GLY A 239 9.32 22.40 11.65
N THR A 240 8.14 22.90 11.97
CA THR A 240 7.10 22.15 12.65
C THR A 240 6.89 20.83 11.94
N ALA A 241 7.16 19.73 12.66
CA ALA A 241 6.72 18.39 12.31
C ALA A 241 5.25 18.47 11.88
N VAL A 242 5.04 18.49 10.57
CA VAL A 242 3.73 18.24 9.98
C VAL A 242 3.36 16.86 10.53
N PRO A 243 2.22 16.71 11.23
CA PRO A 243 1.77 15.38 11.60
C PRO A 243 1.83 14.55 10.32
N LEU A 244 2.59 13.44 10.35
CA LEU A 244 2.65 12.50 9.21
C LEU A 244 1.23 12.38 8.66
N PRO A 245 1.01 12.67 7.37
CA PRO A 245 -0.34 12.66 6.83
C PRO A 245 -0.98 11.35 7.21
N ILE A 246 -2.14 11.43 7.87
CA ILE A 246 -2.95 10.25 8.17
C ILE A 246 -3.17 9.57 6.82
N ALA A 247 -2.78 8.29 6.71
CA ALA A 247 -2.99 7.52 5.49
C ALA A 247 -4.44 7.73 4.99
N PRO A 248 -4.67 7.90 3.68
CA PRO A 248 -5.94 8.39 3.11
C PRO A 248 -7.09 7.37 3.18
N LEU A 249 -7.10 6.50 4.20
CA LEU A 249 -8.06 5.41 4.38
C LEU A 249 -9.51 5.92 4.40
N GLU A 250 -9.80 7.00 5.11
CA GLU A 250 -11.17 7.51 5.18
C GLU A 250 -11.69 8.01 3.82
N PRO A 251 -10.97 8.89 3.08
CA PRO A 251 -11.32 9.21 1.69
C PRO A 251 -11.44 7.99 0.78
N GLN A 252 -10.52 7.02 0.87
CA GLN A 252 -10.58 5.78 0.09
C GLN A 252 -11.85 4.99 0.40
N ALA A 253 -12.16 4.75 1.68
CA ALA A 253 -13.34 4.01 2.10
C ALA A 253 -14.64 4.74 1.74
N LEU A 254 -14.67 6.09 1.77
CA LEU A 254 -15.79 6.89 1.30
C LEU A 254 -16.05 6.67 -0.20
N PHE A 255 -15.00 6.74 -1.01
CA PHE A 255 -15.09 6.50 -2.46
C PHE A 255 -15.55 5.06 -2.75
N LEU A 256 -14.93 4.06 -2.11
CA LEU A 256 -15.26 2.65 -2.29
C LEU A 256 -16.70 2.33 -1.88
N ARG A 257 -17.20 2.94 -0.78
CA ARG A 257 -18.61 2.78 -0.37
C ARG A 257 -19.57 3.39 -1.38
N GLY A 258 -19.26 4.57 -1.92
CA GLY A 258 -20.04 5.19 -2.99
C GLY A 258 -20.10 4.30 -4.23
N ALA A 259 -18.95 3.76 -4.64
CA ALA A 259 -18.85 2.81 -5.75
C ALA A 259 -19.65 1.51 -5.49
N ALA A 260 -19.64 1.00 -4.26
CA ALA A 260 -20.42 -0.16 -3.86
C ALA A 260 -21.93 0.10 -3.96
N HIS A 261 -22.41 1.26 -3.49
CA HIS A 261 -23.82 1.64 -3.64
C HIS A 261 -24.25 1.75 -5.10
N LEU A 262 -23.43 2.38 -5.95
CA LEU A 262 -23.72 2.50 -7.37
C LEU A 262 -23.75 1.12 -8.05
N SER A 263 -22.78 0.26 -7.73
CA SER A 263 -22.72 -1.10 -8.28
C SER A 263 -23.90 -1.95 -7.82
N HIS A 264 -24.33 -1.82 -6.56
CA HIS A 264 -25.51 -2.48 -6.05
C HIS A 264 -26.79 -2.05 -6.77
N ALA A 265 -26.96 -0.74 -6.99
CA ALA A 265 -28.11 -0.22 -7.73
C ALA A 265 -28.14 -0.75 -9.17
N LEU A 266 -26.98 -0.77 -9.85
CA LEU A 266 -26.86 -1.36 -11.19
C LEU A 266 -27.19 -2.86 -11.19
N HIS A 267 -26.67 -3.62 -10.21
CA HIS A 267 -26.95 -5.05 -10.09
C HIS A 267 -28.44 -5.35 -9.89
N ILE A 268 -29.14 -4.56 -9.06
CA ILE A 268 -30.60 -4.70 -8.88
C ILE A 268 -31.33 -4.42 -10.19
N VAL A 269 -30.96 -3.35 -10.91
CA VAL A 269 -31.57 -3.01 -12.21
C VAL A 269 -31.34 -4.13 -13.22
N GLU A 270 -30.12 -4.64 -13.33
CA GLU A 270 -29.76 -5.73 -14.25
C GLU A 270 -30.56 -7.01 -13.94
N THR A 271 -30.67 -7.40 -12.68
CA THR A 271 -31.39 -8.61 -12.25
C THR A 271 -32.92 -8.48 -12.26
N THR A 272 -33.44 -7.25 -12.36
CA THR A 272 -34.90 -6.99 -12.43
C THR A 272 -35.38 -6.86 -13.88
N ILE A 273 -34.54 -6.33 -14.77
CA ILE A 273 -34.91 -6.08 -16.18
C ILE A 273 -34.62 -7.28 -17.09
N TRP A 274 -33.62 -8.09 -16.77
CA TRP A 274 -33.18 -9.26 -17.54
C TRP A 274 -33.44 -10.56 -16.77
#